data_AF-A0A0R2XMI5-F1
#
_entry.id   AF-A0A0R2XMI5-F1
#
_cell.length_a   1.000
_cell.length_b   1.000
_cell.length_c   1.000
_cell.angle_alpha   90.00
_cell.angle_beta   90.00
_cell.angle_gamma   90.00
#
_symmetry.space_group_name_H-M   'P 1'
#
loop_
_entity.id
_entity.type
_entity.pdbx_description
1 polymer ?
#
loop_
_entity_poly.entity_id
_entity_poly.type
_entity_poly.pdbx_seq_one_letter_code
_entity_poly.pdbx_strand_id
1 'polypeptide(L)' 'MNAEVQYITDDKGEKTGVIMNISDYQSLMEDVEDLAACAERRDEATIPHEEFLKELKEDGLL' A
#
# COMPACT_ATOMS: atom_id res chain seq x y z
N MET A 1 6.39 4.55 16.49
CA MET A 1 7.21 3.35 16.27
C MET A 1 8.66 3.77 16.24
N ASN A 2 9.50 3.34 17.19
CA ASN A 2 10.95 3.46 17.07
C ASN A 2 11.42 2.24 16.29
N ALA A 3 11.42 2.33 14.96
CA ALA A 3 12.01 1.30 14.13
C ALA A 3 13.54 1.48 14.20
N GLU A 4 14.22 0.65 14.99
CA GLU A 4 15.68 0.51 14.88
C GLU A 4 16.00 -0.22 13.58
N VAL A 5 16.09 0.54 12.50
CA VAL A 5 16.41 0.03 11.17
C VAL A 5 17.91 -0.21 11.09
N GLN A 6 18.30 -1.47 10.86
CA GLN A 6 19.70 -1.84 10.64
C GLN A 6 19.99 -1.94 9.14
N TYR A 7 21.19 -1.55 8.72
CA TYR A 7 21.58 -1.58 7.31
C TYR A 7 22.64 -2.66 7.07
N ILE A 8 22.52 -3.35 5.95
CA ILE A 8 23.56 -4.24 5.42
C ILE A 8 24.39 -3.42 4.44
N THR A 9 25.71 -3.45 4.57
CA THR A 9 26.65 -2.71 3.72
C THR A 9 27.60 -3.64 2.99
N ASP A 10 28.04 -3.22 1.80
CA ASP A 10 29.14 -3.89 1.08
C ASP A 10 30.52 -3.56 1.67
N ASP A 11 31.58 -4.02 0.99
CA ASP A 11 32.98 -3.81 1.39
C ASP A 11 33.46 -2.36 1.27
N LYS A 12 32.71 -1.51 0.55
CA LYS A 12 32.95 -0.06 0.43
C LYS A 12 32.14 0.74 1.44
N GLY A 13 31.26 0.08 2.20
CA GLY A 13 30.36 0.72 3.16
C GLY A 13 29.05 1.22 2.55
N GLU A 14 28.75 0.88 1.29
CA GLU A 14 27.51 1.27 0.62
C GLU A 14 26.37 0.39 1.09
N LYS A 15 25.20 0.99 1.37
CA LYS A 15 24.02 0.27 1.85
C LYS A 15 23.42 -0.57 0.71
N THR A 16 23.38 -1.89 0.90
CA THR A 16 22.84 -2.85 -0.07
C THR A 16 21.55 -3.51 0.40
N GLY A 17 21.23 -3.39 1.69
CA GLY A 17 20.01 -3.95 2.25
C GLY A 17 19.65 -3.36 3.60
N VAL A 18 18.51 -3.82 4.13
CA VAL A 18 17.96 -3.34 5.39
C VAL A 18 17.36 -4.51 6.16
N ILE A 19 17.53 -4.52 7.48
CA ILE A 19 16.89 -5.44 8.41
C ILE A 19 15.91 -4.61 9.23
N MET A 20 14.65 -5.05 9.24
CA MET A 20 13.55 -4.41 9.95
C MET A 20 12.65 -5.47 10.57
N ASN A 21 11.81 -5.07 11.53
CA ASN A 21 10.81 -5.98 12.07
C ASN A 21 9.85 -6.41 10.98
N ILE A 22 9.41 -7.67 11.04
CA ILE A 22 8.51 -8.21 10.03
C ILE A 22 7.18 -7.45 9.95
N SER A 23 6.67 -6.95 11.08
CA SER A 23 5.48 -6.11 11.12
C SER A 23 5.64 -4.82 10.34
N ASP A 24 6.80 -4.17 10.48
CA ASP A 24 7.09 -2.90 9.82
C ASP A 24 7.24 -3.11 8.31
N TYR A 25 7.83 -4.24 7.88
CA TYR A 25 7.90 -4.62 6.47
C TYR A 25 6.51 -4.88 5.89
N GLN A 26 5.67 -5.62 6.60
CA GLN A 26 4.31 -5.92 6.15
C GLN A 26 3.46 -4.65 5.99
N SER A 27 3.51 -3.74 6.96
CA SER A 27 2.84 -2.44 6.84
C SER A 27 3.38 -1.60 5.68
N LEU A 28 4.70 -1.62 5.44
CA LEU A 28 5.28 -0.92 4.28
C LEU A 28 4.78 -1.50 2.95
N MET A 29 4.65 -2.84 2.86
CA MET A 29 4.13 -3.48 1.65
C MET A 29 2.66 -3.17 1.43
N GLU A 30 1.85 -3.14 2.50
CA GLU A 30 0.44 -2.70 2.46
C GLU A 30 0.34 -1.26 1.91
N ASP A 31 1.14 -0.33 2.45
CA ASP A 31 1.16 1.07 1.98
C ASP A 31 1.50 1.16 0.47
N VAL A 32 2.43 0.34 0.00
CA VAL A 32 2.80 0.29 -1.43
C VAL A 32 1.66 -0.26 -2.29
N GLU A 33 0.98 -1.30 -1.83
CA GLU A 33 -0.18 -1.87 -2.52
C GLU A 33 -1.33 -0.85 -2.62
N ASP A 34 -1.63 -0.12 -1.54
CA ASP A 34 -2.64 0.94 -1.53
C ASP A 34 -2.30 2.08 -2.50
N LEU A 35 -1.03 2.51 -2.52
CA LEU A 35 -0.56 3.54 -3.44
C LEU A 35 -0.59 3.06 -4.89
N ALA A 36 -0.27 1.79 -5.15
CA ALA A 36 -0.36 1.19 -6.47
C ALA A 36 -1.82 1.18 -6.94
N ALA A 37 -2.76 0.72 -6.11
CA ALA A 37 -4.18 0.73 -6.41
C ALA A 37 -4.69 2.15 -6.72
N CYS A 38 -4.26 3.16 -5.97
CA CYS A 38 -4.60 4.56 -6.27
C CYS A 38 -4.03 5.03 -7.62
N ALA A 39 -2.78 4.66 -7.94
CA ALA A 39 -2.11 5.08 -9.16
C ALA A 39 -2.71 4.42 -10.41
N GLU A 40 -2.99 3.12 -10.34
CA GLU A 40 -3.62 2.35 -11.42
C GLU A 40 -5.00 2.88 -11.77
N ARG A 41 -5.76 3.30 -10.74
CA ARG A 41 -7.14 3.77 -10.88
C ARG A 41 -7.28 5.27 -11.07
N ARG A 42 -6.16 6.02 -11.11
CA ARG A 42 -6.17 7.49 -11.13
C ARG A 42 -6.96 8.07 -12.32
N ASP A 43 -6.87 7.42 -13.46
CA ASP A 43 -7.45 7.87 -14.72
C ASP A 43 -8.69 7.03 -15.12
N GLU A 44 -9.19 6.18 -14.22
CA GLU A 44 -10.45 5.44 -14.41
C GLU A 44 -11.66 6.40 -14.40
N ALA A 45 -12.67 6.07 -15.20
CA ALA A 45 -13.93 6.79 -15.15
C ALA A 45 -14.59 6.64 -13.78
N THR A 46 -15.09 7.75 -13.23
CA THR A 46 -15.84 7.75 -11.98
C THR A 46 -17.34 7.63 -12.26
N ILE A 47 -18.08 7.16 -11.25
CA ILE A 47 -19.55 7.16 -11.25
C ILE A 47 -20.08 8.06 -10.13
N PRO A 48 -21.29 8.63 -10.26
CA PRO A 48 -21.96 9.33 -9.17
C PRO A 48 -22.15 8.43 -7.95
N HIS A 49 -21.98 8.99 -6.74
CA HIS A 49 -22.12 8.22 -5.50
C HIS A 49 -23.50 7.57 -5.33
N GLU A 50 -24.57 8.23 -5.79
CA GLU A 50 -25.93 7.68 -5.73
C GLU A 50 -26.10 6.43 -6.59
N GLU A 51 -25.41 6.37 -7.73
CA GLU A 51 -25.42 5.21 -8.64
C GLU A 51 -24.69 4.04 -7.99
N PHE A 52 -23.50 4.29 -7.41
CA PHE A 52 -22.76 3.28 -6.65
C PHE A 52 -23.58 2.68 -5.48
N LEU A 53 -24.27 3.53 -4.70
CA LEU A 53 -25.12 3.04 -3.61
C LEU A 53 -26.34 2.25 -4.09
N LYS A 54 -26.87 2.58 -5.27
CA LYS A 54 -27.96 1.83 -5.87
C LYS A 54 -27.49 0.44 -6.26
N GLU A 55 -26.34 0.32 -6.93
CA GLU A 55 -25.74 -0.97 -7.31
C GLU A 55 -25.50 -1.87 -6.09
N LEU A 56 -24.91 -1.34 -5.01
CA LEU A 56 -24.67 -2.11 -3.78
C LEU A 56 -25.95 -2.68 -3.14
N LYS A 57 -27.06 -1.92 -3.18
CA LYS A 57 -28.36 -2.39 -2.67
C LYS A 57 -28.99 -3.44 -3.58
N GLU A 58 -28.84 -3.29 -4.89
CA GLU A 58 -29.30 -4.28 -5.88
C GLU A 58 -28.53 -5.60 -5.73
N ASP A 59 -27.25 -5.53 -5.38
CA ASP A 59 -26.39 -6.69 -5.08
C ASP A 59 -26.61 -7.28 -3.68
N GLY A 60 -27.42 -6.63 -2.82
CA GLY A 60 -27.67 -7.07 -1.44
C GLY A 60 -26.46 -6.97 -0.50
N LEU A 61 -25.48 -6.14 -0.87
CA LEU A 61 -24.30 -5.82 -0.06
C LEU A 61 -24.57 -4.67 0.93
N LEU A 62 -25.72 -3.99 0.77
CA LEU A 62 -26.24 -2.93 1.63
C LEU A 62 -27.76 -3.03 1.80
#